data_AF-A0A8T5YNR3-F1
#
_entry.id   AF-A0A8T5YNR3-F1
#
_cell.length_a   1.000
_cell.length_b   1.000
_cell.length_c   1.000
_cell.angle_alpha   90.00
_cell.angle_beta   90.00
_cell.angle_gamma   90.00
#
_symmetry.space_group_name_H-M   'P 1'
#
loop_
_entity.id
_entity.type
_entity.pdbx_description
1 polymer ?
#
loop_
_entity_poly.entity_id
_entity_poly.type
_entity_poly.pdbx_seq_one_letter_code
_entity_poly.pdbx_strand_id
1 'polypeptide(L)'
;LSRLVSLPVTEIKIDKSFVDRCLTEKRILALLEAITSIGQSLNLTVVAEGVETKEQFEMLRKIHCRVIQGYFFSRPLPAEEIPGWMSRVLPLKI
;
A
#
# COMPACT_ATOMS: atom_id res chain seq x y z
N LEU A 1 -10.60 14.56 3.99
CA LEU A 1 -9.57 15.00 3.02
C LEU A 1 -9.08 16.43 3.27
N SER A 2 -9.93 17.43 3.56
CA SER A 2 -9.51 18.83 3.77
C SER A 2 -8.41 19.05 4.82
N ARG A 3 -8.40 18.26 5.90
CA ARG A 3 -7.37 18.36 6.95
C ARG A 3 -6.01 17.80 6.54
N LEU A 4 -5.95 16.89 5.57
CA LEU A 4 -4.71 16.20 5.20
C LEU A 4 -3.66 17.18 4.68
N VAL A 5 -4.09 18.15 3.87
CA VAL A 5 -3.22 19.17 3.24
C VAL A 5 -2.55 20.07 4.29
N SER A 6 -3.16 20.24 5.46
CA SER A 6 -2.61 21.06 6.55
C SER A 6 -1.70 20.28 7.50
N LEU A 7 -1.60 18.95 7.35
CA LEU A 7 -0.77 18.12 8.23
C LEU A 7 0.64 18.01 7.64
N PRO A 8 1.71 18.15 8.45
CA PRO A 8 3.09 17.99 8.01
C PRO A 8 3.46 16.50 7.92
N VAL A 9 2.71 15.74 7.12
CA VAL A 9 2.91 14.31 6.89
C VAL A 9 3.71 14.07 5.62
N THR A 10 4.35 12.90 5.54
CA THR A 10 5.08 12.42 4.36
C THR A 10 4.48 11.14 3.79
N GLU A 11 3.59 10.48 4.54
CA GLU A 11 3.02 9.18 4.23
C GLU A 11 1.53 9.11 4.59
N ILE A 12 0.76 8.38 3.78
CA ILE A 12 -0.62 7.98 4.05
C ILE A 12 -0.69 6.46 4.02
N LYS A 13 -1.19 5.84 5.09
CA LYS A 13 -1.45 4.39 5.14
C LYS A 13 -2.92 4.10 4.86
N ILE A 14 -3.16 3.16 3.96
CA ILE A 14 -4.49 2.59 3.70
C ILE A 14 -4.57 1.31 4.53
N ASP A 15 -5.41 1.33 5.55
CA ASP A 15 -5.61 0.21 6.47
C ASP A 15 -6.16 -1.04 5.76
N LYS A 16 -5.83 -2.22 6.30
CA LYS A 16 -6.25 -3.53 5.77
C LYS A 16 -7.75 -3.62 5.51
N SER A 17 -8.58 -3.05 6.38
CA SER A 17 -10.03 -3.09 6.22
C SER A 17 -10.52 -2.48 4.90
N PHE A 18 -9.80 -1.49 4.35
CA PHE A 18 -10.09 -0.91 3.04
C PHE A 18 -9.57 -1.79 1.90
N VAL A 19 -8.37 -2.36 2.06
CA VAL A 19 -7.76 -3.28 1.09
C VAL A 19 -8.63 -4.53 0.90
N ASP A 20 -9.14 -5.11 1.97
CA ASP A 20 -9.98 -6.32 1.90
C ASP A 20 -11.30 -6.10 1.15
N ARG A 21 -11.80 -4.86 1.11
CA ARG A 21 -13.08 -4.49 0.48
C ARG A 21 -12.91 -3.91 -0.93
N CYS A 22 -11.69 -3.59 -1.37
CA CYS A 22 -11.47 -2.86 -2.62
C CYS A 22 -11.84 -3.65 -3.90
N LEU A 23 -11.89 -4.98 -3.83
CA LEU A 23 -12.26 -5.83 -4.97
C LEU A 23 -13.78 -5.98 -5.13
N THR A 24 -14.55 -5.84 -4.06
CA THR A 24 -15.99 -6.10 -4.03
C THR A 24 -16.81 -4.82 -3.97
N GLU A 25 -16.26 -3.73 -3.43
CA GLU A 25 -16.97 -2.48 -3.22
C GLU A 25 -16.43 -1.35 -4.10
N LYS A 26 -17.17 -1.01 -5.16
CA LYS A 26 -16.81 0.06 -6.11
C LYS A 26 -16.56 1.41 -5.44
N ARG A 27 -17.32 1.74 -4.39
CA ARG A 27 -17.14 3.00 -3.64
C ARG A 27 -15.81 3.03 -2.88
N ILE A 28 -15.40 1.90 -2.31
CA ILE A 28 -14.11 1.77 -1.64
C ILE A 28 -13.00 1.90 -2.68
N LEU A 29 -13.07 1.18 -3.80
CA LEU A 29 -12.08 1.30 -4.87
C LEU A 29 -11.88 2.75 -5.35
N ALA A 30 -12.98 3.46 -5.63
CA ALA A 30 -12.92 4.86 -6.05
C ALA A 30 -12.31 5.78 -4.98
N LEU A 31 -12.55 5.49 -3.69
CA LEU A 31 -11.91 6.21 -2.60
C LEU A 31 -10.40 5.96 -2.56
N LEU A 32 -9.95 4.72 -2.73
CA LEU A 32 -8.52 4.39 -2.75
C LEU A 32 -7.82 5.09 -3.93
N GLU A 33 -8.44 5.08 -5.11
CA GLU A 33 -7.93 5.78 -6.30
C GLU A 33 -7.82 7.30 -6.08
N ALA A 34 -8.80 7.91 -5.41
CA ALA A 34 -8.71 9.31 -5.03
C ALA A 34 -7.57 9.56 -4.03
N ILE A 35 -7.37 8.68 -3.05
CA ILE A 35 -6.28 8.78 -2.06
C ILE A 35 -4.91 8.67 -2.75
N THR A 36 -4.73 7.71 -3.67
CA THR A 36 -3.46 7.56 -4.39
C THR A 36 -3.15 8.78 -5.26
N SER A 37 -4.16 9.31 -5.95
CA SER A 37 -4.04 10.53 -6.76
C SER A 37 -3.68 11.77 -5.92
N ILE A 38 -4.30 11.95 -4.76
CA ILE A 38 -3.96 13.02 -3.82
C ILE A 38 -2.53 12.85 -3.30
N GLY A 39 -2.15 11.63 -2.93
CA GLY A 39 -0.79 11.32 -2.48
C GLY A 39 0.26 11.70 -3.53
N GLN A 40 0.04 11.33 -4.78
CA GLN A 40 0.92 11.75 -5.89
C GLN A 40 0.99 13.27 -6.04
N SER A 41 -0.16 13.95 -6.01
CA SER A 41 -0.25 15.41 -6.21
C SER A 41 0.45 16.20 -5.10
N LEU A 42 0.43 15.68 -3.87
CA LEU A 42 1.06 16.30 -2.70
C LEU A 42 2.45 15.75 -2.40
N ASN A 43 3.00 14.90 -3.27
CA ASN A 43 4.27 14.20 -3.07
C ASN A 43 4.34 13.42 -1.74
N LEU A 44 3.23 12.81 -1.34
CA LEU A 44 3.11 11.90 -0.21
C LEU A 44 3.23 10.46 -0.67
N THR A 45 3.95 9.64 0.12
CA THR A 45 4.01 8.20 -0.12
C THR A 45 2.69 7.56 0.33
N VAL A 46 2.03 6.80 -0.54
CA VAL A 46 0.84 6.02 -0.15
C VAL A 46 1.25 4.56 0.02
N VAL A 47 0.98 4.02 1.21
CA VAL A 47 1.27 2.64 1.60
C VAL A 47 -0.05 1.89 1.78
N ALA A 48 -0.26 0.79 1.05
CA ALA A 48 -1.37 -0.12 1.32
C ALA A 48 -0.94 -1.21 2.30
N GLU A 49 -1.67 -1.36 3.40
CA GLU A 49 -1.39 -2.35 4.44
C GLU A 49 -2.32 -3.56 4.34
N GLY A 50 -1.81 -4.73 4.69
CA GLY A 50 -2.60 -5.96 4.79
C GLY A 50 -2.92 -6.62 3.44
N VAL A 51 -2.10 -6.38 2.41
CA VAL A 51 -2.21 -7.06 1.11
C VAL A 51 -1.81 -8.53 1.24
N GLU A 52 -2.75 -9.43 0.93
CA GLU A 52 -2.61 -10.87 1.13
C GLU A 52 -2.71 -11.65 -0.20
N THR A 53 -3.43 -11.13 -1.20
CA THR A 53 -3.64 -11.83 -2.47
C THR A 53 -3.06 -11.08 -3.67
N LYS A 54 -2.84 -11.82 -4.76
CA LYS A 54 -2.37 -11.24 -6.02
C LYS A 54 -3.39 -10.27 -6.59
N GLU A 55 -4.68 -10.56 -6.47
CA GLU A 55 -5.76 -9.73 -7.00
C GLU A 55 -5.80 -8.37 -6.30
N GLN A 56 -5.59 -8.33 -4.98
CA GLN A 56 -5.44 -7.10 -4.22
C GLN A 56 -4.22 -6.30 -4.69
N PHE A 57 -3.06 -6.96 -4.84
CA PHE A 57 -1.84 -6.34 -5.34
C PHE A 57 -2.03 -5.73 -6.74
N GLU A 58 -2.58 -6.49 -7.69
CA GLU A 58 -2.81 -6.04 -9.06
C GLU A 58 -3.78 -4.86 -9.11
N MET A 59 -4.83 -4.88 -8.28
CA MET A 59 -5.76 -3.75 -8.16
C MET A 59 -5.05 -2.49 -7.65
N LEU A 60 -4.30 -2.62 -6.56
CA LEU A 60 -3.56 -1.50 -5.95
C LEU A 60 -2.48 -0.95 -6.89
N ARG A 61 -1.81 -1.83 -7.65
CA ARG A 61 -0.84 -1.46 -8.69
C ARG A 61 -1.52 -0.67 -9.82
N LYS A 62 -2.71 -1.09 -10.28
CA LYS A 62 -3.48 -0.39 -11.33
C LYS A 62 -3.88 1.03 -10.94
N ILE A 63 -4.21 1.27 -9.66
CA ILE A 63 -4.50 2.62 -9.14
C ILE A 63 -3.23 3.36 -8.67
N HIS A 64 -2.05 2.88 -9.07
CA HIS A 64 -0.75 3.50 -8.80
C HIS A 64 -0.40 3.65 -7.31
N CYS A 65 -0.85 2.72 -6.47
CA CYS A 65 -0.39 2.65 -5.08
C CYS A 65 1.12 2.34 -5.06
N ARG A 66 1.92 3.23 -4.44
CA ARG A 66 3.37 3.25 -4.58
C ARG A 66 4.08 2.17 -3.78
N VAL A 67 3.58 1.89 -2.57
CA VAL A 67 4.21 0.97 -1.63
C VAL A 67 3.16 -0.01 -1.11
N ILE A 68 3.54 -1.28 -1.06
CA ILE A 68 2.67 -2.36 -0.63
C ILE A 68 3.29 -3.04 0.59
N GLN A 69 2.49 -3.23 1.63
CA GLN A 69 2.86 -3.95 2.84
C GLN A 69 1.83 -5.04 3.12
N GLY A 70 2.28 -6.30 3.18
CA GLY A 70 1.39 -7.39 3.55
C GLY A 70 2.01 -8.76 3.30
N TYR A 71 1.28 -9.79 3.74
CA TYR A 71 1.73 -11.19 3.67
C TYR A 71 1.92 -11.70 2.25
N PHE A 72 1.36 -11.02 1.25
CA PHE A 72 1.64 -11.30 -0.16
C PHE A 72 3.14 -11.22 -0.48
N PHE A 73 3.89 -10.30 0.15
CA PHE A 73 5.33 -10.14 -0.04
C PHE A 73 6.16 -10.89 1.02
N SER A 74 5.84 -10.66 2.29
CA SER A 74 6.49 -11.33 3.42
C SER A 74 5.61 -11.23 4.66
N ARG A 75 5.68 -12.26 5.51
CA ARG A 75 5.26 -12.13 6.91
C ARG A 75 6.26 -11.23 7.68
N PRO A 76 5.86 -10.62 8.80
CA PRO A 76 6.77 -9.97 9.73
C PRO A 76 7.91 -10.92 10.11
N LEU A 77 9.14 -10.40 10.10
CA LEU A 77 10.35 -11.17 10.37
C LEU A 77 10.98 -10.69 11.68
N PRO A 78 11.65 -11.58 12.44
CA PRO A 78 12.58 -11.20 13.49
C PRO A 78 13.70 -10.29 12.96
N ALA A 79 14.28 -9.47 13.84
CA ALA A 79 15.27 -8.47 13.46
C ALA A 79 16.54 -9.10 12.84
N GLU A 80 16.94 -10.26 13.35
CA GLU A 80 18.10 -11.03 12.92
C GLU A 80 17.97 -11.61 11.50
N GLU A 81 16.74 -11.78 11.00
CA GLU A 81 16.49 -12.36 9.68
C GLU A 81 16.50 -11.31 8.56
N ILE A 82 16.35 -10.02 8.89
CA ILE A 82 16.21 -8.92 7.92
C ILE A 82 17.37 -8.86 6.91
N PRO A 83 18.65 -8.88 7.30
CA PRO A 83 19.76 -8.76 6.33
C PRO A 83 19.79 -9.93 5.34
N GLY A 84 19.54 -11.14 5.83
CA GLY A 84 19.51 -12.36 5.02
C GLY A 84 18.32 -12.37 4.07
N TRP A 85 17.14 -11.93 4.52
CA TRP A 85 15.97 -11.79 3.67
C TRP A 85 16.23 -10.78 2.54
N MET A 86 16.62 -9.55 2.88
CA MET A 86 16.87 -8.48 1.91
C MET A 86 17.85 -8.89 0.82
N SER A 87 18.96 -9.54 1.18
CA SER A 87 20.00 -9.97 0.24
C SER A 87 19.54 -11.07 -0.72
N ARG A 88 18.56 -11.89 -0.32
CA ARG A 88 18.06 -13.00 -1.15
C ARG A 88 16.93 -12.60 -2.08
N VAL A 89 16.08 -11.66 -1.68
CA VAL A 89 14.83 -11.38 -2.41
C VAL A 89 14.82 -10.05 -3.16
N LEU A 90 15.68 -9.08 -2.80
CA LEU A 90 15.67 -7.76 -3.45
C LEU A 90 16.58 -7.71 -4.69
N PRO A 91 16.16 -7.03 -5.78
CA PRO A 91 14.84 -6.45 -5.97
C PRO A 91 13.78 -7.52 -6.25
N LEU A 92 12.65 -7.47 -5.53
CA LEU A 92 11.49 -8.31 -5.86
C LEU A 92 10.87 -7.81 -7.16
N LYS A 93 10.95 -8.61 -8.22
CA LYS A 93 10.28 -8.34 -9.49
C LYS A 93 8.97 -9.14 -9.53
N ILE A 94 7.83 -8.44 -9.49
CA ILE A 94 6.47 -8.98 -9.56
C ILE A 94 5.70 -8.35 -10.71
#